data_AF-A0A125W3U2-F1
#
_entry.id   AF-A0A125W3U2-F1
#
_cell.length_a   1.000
_cell.length_b   1.000
_cell.length_c   1.000
_cell.angle_alpha   90.00
_cell.angle_beta   90.00
_cell.angle_gamma   90.00
#
_symmetry.space_group_name_H-M   'P 1'
#
loop_
_entity.id
_entity.type
_entity.pdbx_description
1 polymer ?
#
loop_
_entity_poly.entity_id
_entity_poly.type
_entity_poly.pdbx_seq_one_letter_code
_entity_poly.pdbx_strand_id
1 'polypeptide(L)' 'MEQIADFKSAIFVPFEDTKMPIPVDYKRYLTQVFGDYMQLPPEEDRQPHHEALIVDAKKSYTEYLKK' A
#
# COMPACT_ATOMS: atom_id res chain seq x y z
N MET A 1 -18.65 -9.15 -7.93
CA MET A 1 -19.61 -8.09 -7.54
C MET A 1 -19.36 -7.55 -6.14
N GLU A 2 -18.79 -8.32 -5.21
CA GLU A 2 -18.50 -7.86 -3.83
C GLU A 2 -17.34 -6.86 -3.73
N GLN A 3 -16.27 -6.99 -4.54
CA GLN A 3 -15.18 -5.99 -4.56
C GLN A 3 -15.65 -4.57 -4.90
N ILE A 4 -16.70 -4.42 -5.70
CA ILE A 4 -17.26 -3.11 -6.04
C ILE A 4 -17.84 -2.44 -4.77
N ALA A 5 -18.35 -3.22 -3.81
CA ALA A 5 -18.91 -2.68 -2.58
C ALA A 5 -17.83 -2.15 -1.62
N ASP A 6 -16.61 -2.70 -1.63
CA ASP A 6 -15.48 -2.21 -0.81
C ASP A 6 -15.18 -0.73 -1.12
N PHE A 7 -15.32 -0.35 -2.40
CA PHE A 7 -15.01 0.99 -2.92
C PHE A 7 -16.25 1.86 -3.14
N LYS A 8 -17.42 1.48 -2.60
CA LYS A 8 -18.68 2.23 -2.78
C LYS A 8 -18.60 3.68 -2.27
N SER A 9 -17.82 3.91 -1.22
CA SER A 9 -17.57 5.22 -0.64
C SER A 9 -16.24 5.24 0.09
N ALA A 10 -15.72 6.44 0.35
CA ALA A 10 -14.59 6.64 1.22
C ALA A 10 -15.04 7.00 2.64
N ILE A 11 -14.33 6.47 3.63
CA ILE A 11 -14.33 6.99 5.00
C ILE A 11 -13.02 7.73 5.24
N PHE A 12 -13.06 8.82 6.01
CA PHE A 12 -11.88 9.61 6.34
C PHE A 12 -11.38 9.24 7.71
N VAL A 13 -10.15 8.74 7.79
CA VAL A 13 -9.49 8.35 9.04
C VAL A 13 -8.32 9.27 9.34
N PRO A 14 -8.00 9.55 10.61
CA PRO A 14 -6.75 10.22 10.98
C PRO A 14 -5.55 9.38 10.52
N PHE A 15 -4.60 10.02 9.85
CA PHE A 15 -3.32 9.41 9.49
C PHE A 15 -2.26 10.50 9.50
N GLU A 16 -1.23 10.31 10.32
CA GLU A 16 -0.20 11.33 10.59
C GLU A 16 -0.83 12.69 10.96
N ASP A 17 -0.53 13.75 10.22
CA ASP A 17 -1.01 15.12 10.43
C ASP A 17 -2.28 15.46 9.63
N THR A 18 -2.88 14.48 8.95
CA THR A 18 -4.01 14.69 8.04
C THR A 18 -5.13 13.64 8.20
N LYS A 19 -6.18 13.78 7.39
CA LYS A 19 -7.22 12.76 7.23
C LYS A 19 -7.13 12.15 5.84
N MET A 20 -7.00 10.84 5.77
CA MET A 20 -6.88 10.11 4.51
C MET A 20 -8.18 9.37 4.17
N PRO A 21 -8.63 9.43 2.90
CA PRO A 21 -9.77 8.64 2.44
C PRO A 21 -9.34 7.18 2.26
N ILE A 22 -10.10 6.26 2.83
CA ILE A 22 -9.92 4.81 2.64
C ILE A 22 -11.24 4.15 2.23
N PRO A 23 -11.23 2.97 1.59
CA PRO A 23 -12.45 2.24 1.23
C PRO A 23 -13.32 1.95 2.46
N VAL A 24 -14.64 2.04 2.32
CA VAL A 24 -15.60 1.86 3.43
C VAL A 24 -15.50 0.49 4.10
N ASP A 25 -15.09 -0.54 3.36
CA ASP A 25 -14.81 -1.87 3.91
C ASP A 25 -13.37 -2.31 3.63
N TYR A 26 -12.42 -1.39 3.90
CA TYR A 26 -10.99 -1.64 3.71
C TYR A 26 -10.52 -2.95 4.37
N LYS A 27 -11.10 -3.34 5.51
CA LYS A 27 -10.71 -4.56 6.22
C LYS A 27 -10.99 -5.80 5.39
N ARG A 28 -12.20 -5.92 4.80
CA ARG A 28 -12.54 -7.05 3.92
C ARG A 28 -11.63 -7.10 2.71
N TYR A 29 -11.44 -5.96 2.05
CA TYR A 29 -10.55 -5.86 0.89
C TYR A 29 -9.11 -6.29 1.21
N LEU A 30 -8.51 -5.72 2.26
CA LEU A 30 -7.14 -6.04 2.65
C LEU A 30 -6.99 -7.51 3.06
N THR A 31 -7.95 -8.06 3.81
CA THR A 31 -7.94 -9.49 4.16
C THR A 31 -8.07 -10.39 2.94
N GLN A 32 -8.91 -10.03 1.96
CA GLN A 32 -9.07 -10.83 0.75
C GLN A 32 -7.80 -10.83 -0.12
N VAL A 33 -7.12 -9.70 -0.23
CA VAL A 33 -5.95 -9.54 -1.12
C VAL A 33 -4.65 -10.01 -0.46
N PHE A 34 -4.49 -9.76 0.84
CA PHE A 34 -3.23 -9.94 1.55
C PHE A 34 -3.29 -10.95 2.71
N GLY A 35 -4.46 -11.52 3.03
CA GLY A 35 -4.64 -12.44 4.15
C GLY A 35 -4.57 -11.72 5.50
N ASP A 36 -3.81 -12.24 6.46
CA ASP A 36 -3.60 -11.59 7.75
C ASP A 36 -2.58 -10.44 7.66
N TYR A 37 -2.98 -9.38 6.95
CA TYR A 37 -2.13 -8.25 6.58
C TYR A 37 -1.58 -7.42 7.76
N MET A 38 -2.11 -7.65 8.97
CA MET A 38 -1.64 -6.99 10.19
C MET A 38 -0.51 -7.78 10.89
N GLN A 39 -0.26 -9.01 10.44
CA GLN A 39 0.85 -9.83 10.89
C GLN A 39 2.01 -9.70 9.92
N LEU A 40 3.20 -9.39 10.43
CA LEU A 40 4.41 -9.39 9.60
C LEU A 40 4.66 -10.80 9.04
N PRO A 41 5.11 -10.93 7.77
CA PRO A 41 5.52 -12.22 7.26
C PRO A 41 6.74 -12.77 8.04
N PRO A 42 7.08 -14.06 7.90
CA PRO A 42 8.32 -14.64 8.41
C PRO A 42 9.55 -13.83 8.00
N GLU A 43 10.62 -13.86 8.79
CA GLU A 43 11.80 -13.02 8.54
C GLU A 43 12.48 -13.35 7.20
N GLU A 44 12.51 -14.63 6.83
CA GLU A 44 12.98 -15.10 5.52
C GLU A 44 12.19 -14.53 4.33
N ASP A 45 10.92 -14.15 4.57
CA ASP A 45 10.02 -13.59 3.56
C ASP A 45 9.95 -12.06 3.60
N ARG A 46 10.64 -11.39 4.54
CA ARG A 46 10.74 -9.92 4.61
C ARG A 46 11.79 -9.36 3.64
N GLN A 47 11.80 -9.89 2.43
CA GLN A 47 12.68 -9.46 1.35
C GLN A 47 11.86 -8.84 0.20
N PRO A 48 12.41 -7.84 -0.52
CA PRO A 48 11.68 -7.24 -1.64
C PRO A 48 11.30 -8.29 -2.70
N HIS A 49 10.00 -8.40 -3.00
CA HIS A 49 9.51 -9.27 -4.07
C HIS A 49 9.66 -8.66 -5.48
N HIS A 50 9.94 -7.37 -5.56
CA HIS A 50 10.18 -6.66 -6.81
C HIS A 50 11.63 -6.21 -6.89
N GLU A 51 12.26 -6.40 -8.05
CA GLU A 51 13.57 -5.83 -8.34
C GLU A 51 13.44 -4.31 -8.42
N ALA A 52 14.13 -3.62 -7.53
CA ALA A 52 14.24 -2.17 -7.58
C ALA A 52 15.45 -1.78 -8.42
N LEU A 53 15.24 -1.02 -9.49
CA LEU A 53 16.33 -0.46 -10.30
C LEU A 53 17.05 0.67 -9.57
N ILE A 54 16.30 1.54 -8.88
CA ILE A 54 16.80 2.72 -8.15
C ILE A 54 15.95 2.92 -6.90
N VAL A 55 16.60 3.09 -5.74
CA VAL A 55 15.96 3.50 -4.48
C VAL A 55 16.78 4.65 -3.88
N ASP A 56 16.36 5.89 -4.13
CA ASP A 56 16.98 7.10 -3.57
C ASP A 56 15.88 8.02 -3.02
N ALA A 57 15.90 8.24 -1.70
CA ALA A 57 14.92 9.10 -1.01
C ALA A 57 15.32 10.59 -1.03
N LYS A 58 16.47 10.94 -1.61
CA LYS A 58 17.04 12.30 -1.65
C LYS A 58 17.04 12.90 -3.05
N LYS A 59 17.10 12.07 -4.10
CA LYS A 59 17.16 12.52 -5.50
C LYS A 59 15.89 12.14 -6.26
N SER A 60 15.47 13.00 -7.19
CA SER A 60 14.33 12.69 -8.05
C SER A 60 14.68 11.56 -9.02
N TYR A 61 13.76 10.62 -9.28
CA TYR A 61 13.97 9.55 -10.27
C TYR A 61 14.34 10.09 -11.66
N THR A 62 13.88 11.31 -11.99
CA THR A 62 14.18 11.99 -13.26
C THR A 62 15.65 12.28 -13.45
N GLU A 63 16.44 12.38 -12.39
CA GLU A 63 17.88 12.62 -12.48
C GLU A 63 18.62 11.42 -13.09
N TYR A 64 18.09 10.21 -12.93
CA TYR A 64 18.63 8.98 -13.51
C TYR A 64 18.13 8.71 -14.94
N LEU A 65 17.14 9.48 -15.42
CA LEU A 65 16.66 9.38 -16.81
C LEU A 65 17.59 10.08 -17.81
N LYS A 66 18.49 10.94 -17.34
CA LYS A 66 19.45 11.66 -18.17
C LYS A 66 20.63 10.74 -18.47
N LYS A 67 20.59 10.10 -19.64
CA LYS A 67 21.77 9.53 -20.31
C LYS A 67 22.54 10.62 -21.02
#